data_AF-A0A1F3VH43-F1
#
_entry.id   AF-A0A1F3VH43-F1
#
_cell.length_a   1.000
_cell.length_b   1.000
_cell.length_c   1.000
_cell.angle_alpha   90.00
_cell.angle_beta   90.00
_cell.angle_gamma   90.00
#
_symmetry.space_group_name_H-M   'P 1'
#
loop_
_entity.id
_entity.type
_entity.pdbx_description
1 polymer ?
#
loop_
_entity_poly.entity_id
_entity_poly.type
_entity_poly.pdbx_seq_one_letter_code
_entity_poly.pdbx_strand_id
1 'polypeptide(L)'
;MKVNEKAYQDEKIAYDKELKALQKRNHHLVTNHQKNLNQVISHNQAELDSQRGLQEKRKLDLHDQKKAELAEFLGQHQQTIDKYRHNLTQTKQILDEAEKNYTQTSNDKMLQKQIENDTLITSTANQAQERAQEIASAGNLQINKIQNDIANQKNQMLTKQNLQTLENGGRNKTDLNQTSRDFVEKRNFVSKEYENHLKFIEKSQKDHLMDVDRKHLVVKQQQLNTNQQELQNIEKKYQQVLKDTHNRYANKISQMNKDNQVVLNNVQDVFTKQINQMKEQQIDAKAVINDRSLDPFYQMLDIGPQIEDLGKEYLISVKVPEHEKEGVLLTPSERKIRISFTRRFEDRLPTPQGFNKSARSENSLQEFTVQDILDTTKVTQTYHDGVLMFKVAKK
;
A
#
# COMPACT_ATOMS: atom_id res chain seq x y z
N MET A 1 -105.79 25.26 -48.93
CA MET A 1 -105.29 25.39 -47.55
C MET A 1 -104.43 26.65 -47.46
N LYS A 2 -104.93 27.74 -46.87
CA LYS A 2 -104.13 28.95 -46.63
C LYS A 2 -103.35 28.72 -45.34
N VAL A 3 -102.05 28.49 -45.45
CA VAL A 3 -101.16 28.41 -44.29
C VAL A 3 -101.16 29.79 -43.63
N ASN A 4 -101.37 29.82 -42.32
CA ASN A 4 -101.44 31.04 -41.52
C ASN A 4 -100.04 31.67 -41.40
N GLU A 5 -99.72 32.59 -42.31
CA GLU A 5 -98.41 33.20 -42.52
C GLU A 5 -97.83 33.88 -41.27
N LYS A 6 -98.70 34.34 -40.37
CA LYS A 6 -98.32 34.92 -39.07
C LYS A 6 -97.78 33.86 -38.10
N ALA A 7 -98.38 32.67 -38.06
CA ALA A 7 -97.91 31.58 -37.21
C ALA A 7 -96.52 31.09 -37.62
N TYR A 8 -96.22 31.07 -38.92
CA TYR A 8 -94.90 30.71 -39.45
C TYR A 8 -93.80 31.73 -39.11
N GLN A 9 -94.13 33.03 -39.15
CA GLN A 9 -93.19 34.08 -38.74
C GLN A 9 -92.89 34.03 -37.23
N ASP A 10 -93.91 33.80 -36.39
CA ASP A 10 -93.74 33.67 -34.94
C ASP A 10 -92.91 32.43 -34.57
N GLU A 11 -93.14 31.30 -35.26
CA GLU A 11 -92.37 30.06 -35.09
C GLU A 11 -90.91 30.22 -35.54
N LYS A 12 -90.66 30.93 -36.64
CA LYS A 12 -89.30 31.26 -37.10
C LYS A 12 -88.55 32.15 -36.10
N ILE A 13 -89.21 33.16 -35.53
CA ILE A 13 -88.62 34.04 -34.50
C ILE A 13 -88.31 33.24 -33.23
N ALA A 14 -89.20 32.34 -32.82
CA ALA A 14 -88.95 31.44 -31.69
C ALA A 14 -87.75 30.53 -31.95
N TYR A 15 -87.66 29.96 -33.15
CA TYR A 15 -86.55 29.09 -33.56
C TYR A 15 -85.21 29.84 -33.61
N ASP A 16 -85.17 31.06 -34.18
CA ASP A 16 -83.95 31.88 -34.22
C ASP A 16 -83.50 32.31 -32.81
N LYS A 17 -84.46 32.57 -31.91
CA LYS A 17 -84.17 32.90 -30.50
C LYS A 17 -83.60 31.69 -29.77
N GLU A 18 -84.15 30.50 -30.01
CA GLU A 18 -83.65 29.25 -29.46
C GLU A 18 -82.26 28.90 -30.02
N LEU A 19 -82.04 29.06 -31.33
CA LEU A 19 -80.75 28.86 -31.98
C LEU A 19 -79.67 29.79 -31.40
N LYS A 20 -79.98 31.08 -31.20
CA LYS A 20 -79.07 32.04 -30.55
C LYS A 20 -78.77 31.67 -29.10
N ALA A 21 -79.77 31.18 -28.36
CA ALA A 21 -79.57 30.72 -26.98
C ALA A 21 -78.66 29.47 -26.94
N LEU A 22 -78.84 28.56 -27.89
CA LEU A 22 -78.05 27.34 -28.04
C LEU A 22 -76.60 27.66 -28.45
N GLN A 23 -76.41 28.60 -29.38
CA GLN A 23 -75.07 29.12 -29.74
C GLN A 23 -74.37 29.80 -28.56
N LYS A 24 -75.07 30.63 -27.77
CA LYS A 24 -74.50 31.20 -26.53
C LYS A 24 -74.11 30.14 -25.52
N ARG A 25 -74.95 29.11 -25.34
CA ARG A 25 -74.69 28.01 -24.41
C ARG A 25 -73.49 27.17 -24.85
N ASN A 26 -73.38 26.84 -26.14
CA ASN A 26 -72.22 26.17 -26.71
C ASN A 26 -70.96 27.03 -26.58
N HIS A 27 -71.04 28.33 -26.86
CA HIS A 27 -69.89 29.23 -26.71
C HIS A 27 -69.41 29.25 -25.26
N HIS A 28 -70.31 29.36 -24.28
CA HIS A 28 -69.99 29.27 -22.85
C HIS A 28 -69.37 27.93 -22.46
N LEU A 29 -69.89 26.82 -22.97
CA LEU A 29 -69.31 25.49 -22.75
C LEU A 29 -67.89 25.40 -23.28
N VAL A 30 -67.65 25.89 -24.50
CA VAL A 30 -66.31 25.94 -25.10
C VAL A 30 -65.38 26.84 -24.29
N THR A 31 -65.83 28.01 -23.83
CA THR A 31 -64.98 28.89 -23.01
C THR A 31 -64.64 28.26 -21.66
N ASN A 32 -65.60 27.59 -21.02
CA ASN A 32 -65.37 26.88 -19.77
C ASN A 32 -64.44 25.67 -19.96
N HIS A 33 -64.59 24.91 -21.05
CA HIS A 33 -63.66 23.83 -21.38
C HIS A 33 -62.25 24.37 -21.64
N GLN A 34 -62.12 25.50 -22.35
CA GLN A 34 -60.82 26.13 -22.58
C GLN A 34 -60.16 26.58 -21.26
N LYS A 35 -60.95 27.15 -20.34
CA LYS A 35 -60.45 27.52 -18.99
C LYS A 35 -60.00 26.29 -18.20
N ASN A 36 -60.81 25.24 -18.18
CA ASN A 36 -60.47 24.00 -17.48
C ASN A 36 -59.21 23.34 -18.09
N LEU A 37 -59.11 23.33 -19.42
CA LEU A 37 -57.93 22.83 -20.12
C LEU A 37 -56.67 23.61 -19.71
N ASN A 38 -56.75 24.94 -19.68
CA ASN A 38 -55.63 25.79 -19.28
C ASN A 38 -55.25 25.57 -17.81
N GLN A 39 -56.22 25.33 -16.91
CA GLN A 39 -55.96 24.99 -15.51
C GLN A 39 -55.25 23.64 -15.37
N VAL A 40 -55.68 22.62 -16.13
CA VAL A 40 -55.02 21.30 -16.14
C VAL A 40 -53.61 21.42 -16.67
N ILE A 41 -53.40 22.18 -17.76
CA ILE A 41 -52.06 22.44 -18.30
C ILE A 41 -51.17 23.13 -17.26
N SER A 42 -51.66 24.18 -16.58
CA SER A 42 -50.84 24.88 -15.60
C SER A 42 -50.55 24.02 -14.37
N HIS A 43 -51.49 23.18 -13.94
CA HIS A 43 -51.29 22.24 -12.84
C HIS A 43 -50.23 21.19 -13.18
N ASN A 44 -50.35 20.54 -14.35
CA ASN A 44 -49.39 19.54 -14.80
C ASN A 44 -48.00 20.16 -14.98
N GLN A 45 -47.92 21.40 -15.49
CA GLN A 45 -46.65 22.10 -15.62
C GLN A 45 -46.00 22.36 -14.26
N ALA A 46 -46.77 22.82 -13.27
CA ALA A 46 -46.28 23.05 -11.90
C ALA A 46 -45.82 21.75 -11.23
N GLU A 47 -46.52 20.64 -11.45
CA GLU A 47 -46.12 19.32 -10.93
C GLU A 47 -44.82 18.85 -11.58
N LEU A 48 -44.67 19.03 -12.90
CA LEU A 48 -43.47 18.68 -13.65
C LEU A 48 -42.26 19.49 -13.19
N ASP A 49 -42.44 20.79 -12.94
CA ASP A 49 -41.39 21.66 -12.40
C ASP A 49 -41.05 21.29 -10.94
N SER A 50 -42.04 20.90 -10.13
CA SER A 50 -41.81 20.39 -8.78
C SER A 50 -40.99 19.09 -8.80
N GLN A 51 -41.31 18.15 -9.68
CA GLN A 51 -40.54 16.92 -9.83
C GLN A 51 -39.11 17.18 -10.31
N ARG A 52 -38.92 18.13 -11.24
CA ARG A 52 -37.59 18.55 -11.69
C ARG A 52 -36.77 19.12 -10.54
N GLY A 53 -37.34 20.01 -9.73
CA GLY A 53 -36.67 20.57 -8.55
C GLY A 53 -36.29 19.49 -7.52
N LEU A 54 -37.15 18.48 -7.33
CA LEU A 54 -36.89 17.35 -6.45
C LEU A 54 -35.75 16.45 -6.97
N GLN A 55 -35.68 16.23 -8.28
CA GLN A 55 -34.58 15.49 -8.92
C GLN A 55 -33.26 16.25 -8.85
N GLU A 56 -33.26 17.56 -9.08
CA GLU A 56 -32.07 18.40 -8.94
C GLU A 56 -31.55 18.41 -7.50
N LYS A 57 -32.45 18.53 -6.51
CA LYS A 57 -32.08 18.43 -5.10
C LYS A 57 -31.43 17.09 -4.78
N ARG A 58 -32.01 15.96 -5.22
CA ARG A 58 -31.40 14.63 -5.05
C ARG A 58 -30.02 14.51 -5.70
N LYS A 59 -29.82 15.12 -6.87
CA LYS A 59 -28.50 15.14 -7.54
C LYS A 59 -27.48 15.94 -6.72
N LEU A 60 -27.87 17.08 -6.16
CA LEU A 60 -27.03 17.88 -5.28
C LEU A 60 -26.68 17.13 -4.00
N ASP A 61 -27.67 16.54 -3.33
CA ASP A 61 -27.45 15.75 -2.10
C ASP A 61 -26.48 14.58 -2.36
N LEU A 62 -26.63 13.88 -3.50
CA LEU A 62 -25.73 12.78 -3.88
C LEU A 62 -24.33 13.27 -4.24
N HIS A 63 -24.22 14.45 -4.86
CA HIS A 63 -22.93 15.09 -5.14
C HIS A 63 -22.21 15.47 -3.84
N ASP A 64 -22.93 16.05 -2.88
CA ASP A 64 -22.38 16.45 -1.59
C ASP A 64 -21.98 15.24 -0.75
N GLN A 65 -22.77 14.16 -0.78
CA GLN A 65 -22.39 12.89 -0.15
C GLN A 65 -21.10 12.33 -0.75
N LYS A 66 -20.99 12.27 -2.09
CA LYS A 66 -19.76 11.80 -2.74
C LYS A 66 -18.55 12.70 -2.46
N LYS A 67 -18.76 14.00 -2.34
CA LYS A 67 -17.71 14.95 -1.96
C LYS A 67 -17.25 14.74 -0.52
N ALA A 68 -18.17 14.45 0.39
CA ALA A 68 -17.85 14.10 1.77
C ALA A 68 -17.08 12.77 1.86
N GLU A 69 -17.52 11.73 1.16
CA GLU A 69 -16.82 10.43 1.08
C GLU A 69 -15.41 10.59 0.51
N LEU A 70 -15.24 11.40 -0.55
CA LEU A 70 -13.91 11.69 -1.12
C LEU A 70 -13.03 12.46 -0.13
N ALA A 71 -13.58 13.42 0.61
CA ALA A 71 -12.84 14.17 1.62
C ALA A 71 -12.37 13.27 2.78
N GLU A 72 -13.23 12.34 3.22
CA GLU A 72 -12.89 11.35 4.25
C GLU A 72 -11.77 10.41 3.76
N PHE A 73 -11.91 9.90 2.53
CA PHE A 73 -10.89 9.05 1.89
C PHE A 73 -9.53 9.76 1.78
N LEU A 74 -9.53 11.03 1.34
CA LEU A 74 -8.32 11.85 1.29
C LEU A 74 -7.73 12.09 2.68
N GLY A 75 -8.57 12.29 3.71
CA GLY A 75 -8.14 12.42 5.10
C GLY A 75 -7.43 11.16 5.63
N GLN A 76 -7.98 9.98 5.37
CA GLN A 76 -7.38 8.70 5.75
C GLN A 76 -6.02 8.47 5.06
N HIS A 77 -5.93 8.82 3.77
CA HIS A 77 -4.67 8.75 3.02
C HIS A 77 -3.62 9.72 3.56
N GLN A 78 -4.03 10.95 3.90
CA GLN A 78 -3.13 11.95 4.50
C GLN A 78 -2.56 11.46 5.84
N GLN A 79 -3.41 10.91 6.72
CA GLN A 79 -2.95 10.32 7.99
C GLN A 79 -1.96 9.17 7.77
N THR A 80 -2.17 8.36 6.72
CA THR A 80 -1.25 7.27 6.37
C THR A 80 0.10 7.80 5.89
N ILE A 81 0.10 8.85 5.07
CA ILE A 81 1.32 9.55 4.63
C ILE A 81 2.07 10.13 5.82
N ASP A 82 1.36 10.75 6.77
CA ASP A 82 1.99 11.34 7.95
C ASP A 82 2.59 10.28 8.89
N LYS A 83 1.96 9.10 9.02
CA LYS A 83 2.57 7.94 9.70
C LYS A 83 3.85 7.49 9.01
N TYR A 84 3.86 7.39 7.67
CA TYR A 84 5.08 7.02 6.94
C TYR A 84 6.19 8.07 7.08
N ARG A 85 5.85 9.36 7.05
CA ARG A 85 6.81 10.46 7.31
C ARG A 85 7.39 10.37 8.71
N HIS A 86 6.57 10.09 9.71
CA HIS A 86 7.02 9.92 11.08
C HIS A 86 8.00 8.73 11.22
N ASN A 87 7.63 7.56 10.66
CA ASN A 87 8.48 6.38 10.68
C ASN A 87 9.81 6.60 9.94
N LEU A 88 9.79 7.32 8.82
CA LEU A 88 11.01 7.69 8.08
C LEU A 88 11.93 8.56 8.94
N THR A 89 11.39 9.57 9.63
CA THR A 89 12.16 10.45 10.51
C THR A 89 12.76 9.67 11.69
N GLN A 90 11.99 8.78 12.32
CA GLN A 90 12.52 7.90 13.38
C GLN A 90 13.63 6.99 12.86
N THR A 91 13.45 6.39 11.68
CA THR A 91 14.46 5.52 11.07
C THR A 91 15.74 6.29 10.77
N LYS A 92 15.63 7.54 10.29
CA LYS A 92 16.79 8.42 10.09
C LYS A 92 17.51 8.72 11.40
N GLN A 93 16.79 9.08 12.47
CA GLN A 93 17.39 9.33 13.78
C GLN A 93 18.14 8.11 14.32
N ILE A 94 17.56 6.91 14.19
CA ILE A 94 18.22 5.66 14.59
C ILE A 94 19.48 5.41 13.75
N LEU A 95 19.42 5.70 12.44
CA LEU A 95 20.57 5.54 11.56
C LEU A 95 21.70 6.52 11.91
N ASP A 96 21.37 7.79 12.14
CA ASP A 96 22.33 8.83 12.52
C ASP A 96 23.00 8.51 13.88
N GLU A 97 22.23 8.00 14.84
CA GLU A 97 22.77 7.55 16.13
C GLU A 97 23.66 6.31 15.99
N ALA A 98 23.27 5.35 15.14
CA ALA A 98 24.09 4.18 14.84
C ALA A 98 25.41 4.55 14.13
N GLU A 99 25.37 5.50 13.18
CA GLU A 99 26.55 6.01 12.49
C GLU A 99 27.50 6.74 13.45
N LYS A 100 26.95 7.57 14.34
CA LYS A 100 27.71 8.24 15.39
C LYS A 100 28.39 7.22 16.32
N ASN A 101 27.64 6.22 16.80
CA ASN A 101 28.16 5.17 17.68
C ASN A 101 29.23 4.32 16.98
N TYR A 102 29.05 4.00 15.70
CA TYR A 102 30.03 3.26 14.91
C TYR A 102 31.33 4.06 14.73
N THR A 103 31.21 5.35 14.38
CA THR A 103 32.36 6.26 14.21
C THR A 103 33.13 6.41 15.51
N GLN A 104 32.43 6.59 16.64
CA GLN A 104 33.06 6.68 17.95
C GLN A 104 33.77 5.38 18.32
N THR A 105 33.11 4.23 18.17
CA THR A 105 33.70 2.90 18.42
C THR A 105 34.93 2.63 17.54
N SER A 106 34.88 3.07 16.27
CA SER A 106 36.00 2.95 15.34
C SER A 106 37.19 3.80 15.77
N ASN A 107 36.93 5.05 16.17
CA ASN A 107 37.97 5.96 16.68
C ASN A 107 38.59 5.43 17.98
N ASP A 108 37.79 4.93 18.91
CA ASP A 108 38.27 4.34 20.17
C ASP A 108 39.16 3.12 19.92
N LYS A 109 38.78 2.24 18.97
CA LYS A 109 39.62 1.10 18.56
C LYS A 109 40.92 1.54 17.90
N MET A 110 40.88 2.61 17.09
CA MET A 110 42.08 3.16 16.47
C MET A 110 43.04 3.73 17.52
N LEU A 111 42.50 4.48 18.48
CA LEU A 111 43.26 5.04 19.60
C LEU A 111 43.86 3.92 20.47
N GLN A 112 43.08 2.89 20.77
CA GLN A 112 43.56 1.75 21.54
C GLN A 112 44.71 1.02 20.83
N LYS A 113 44.60 0.81 19.51
CA LYS A 113 45.71 0.24 18.72
C LYS A 113 46.94 1.14 18.69
N GLN A 114 46.77 2.47 18.67
CA GLN A 114 47.89 3.41 18.77
C GLN A 114 48.59 3.27 20.12
N ILE A 115 47.83 3.24 21.22
CA ILE A 115 48.36 3.06 22.58
C ILE A 115 49.10 1.71 22.70
N GLU A 116 48.52 0.63 22.19
CA GLU A 116 49.16 -0.70 22.18
C GLU A 116 50.48 -0.68 21.41
N ASN A 117 50.50 -0.03 20.25
CA ASN A 117 51.71 0.08 19.43
C ASN A 117 52.78 0.94 20.12
N ASP A 118 52.41 2.07 20.72
CA ASP A 118 53.34 2.95 21.44
C ASP A 118 53.94 2.25 22.67
N THR A 119 53.12 1.46 23.37
CA THR A 119 53.55 0.61 24.50
C THR A 119 54.53 -0.47 24.03
N LEU A 120 54.26 -1.09 22.88
CA LEU A 120 55.17 -2.08 22.28
C LEU A 120 56.49 -1.44 21.86
N ILE A 121 56.46 -0.26 21.24
CA ILE A 121 57.66 0.49 20.84
C ILE A 121 58.49 0.85 22.07
N THR A 122 57.86 1.35 23.13
CA THR A 122 58.54 1.77 24.36
C THR A 122 59.14 0.57 25.10
N SER A 123 58.40 -0.53 25.23
CA SER A 123 58.91 -1.76 25.85
C SER A 123 60.08 -2.36 25.05
N THR A 124 60.00 -2.34 23.71
CA THR A 124 61.10 -2.79 22.85
C THR A 124 62.32 -1.88 22.96
N ALA A 125 62.12 -0.55 23.02
CA ALA A 125 63.20 0.41 23.22
C ALA A 125 63.88 0.23 24.58
N ASN A 126 63.11 0.03 25.65
CA ASN A 126 63.64 -0.23 26.99
C ASN A 126 64.45 -1.54 27.03
N GLN A 127 63.94 -2.62 26.43
CA GLN A 127 64.69 -3.88 26.34
C GLN A 127 65.97 -3.73 25.53
N ALA A 128 65.96 -2.95 24.44
CA ALA A 128 67.16 -2.65 23.67
C ALA A 128 68.17 -1.85 24.49
N GLN A 129 67.71 -0.89 25.30
CA GLN A 129 68.56 -0.11 26.20
C GLN A 129 69.16 -0.96 27.33
N GLU A 130 68.38 -1.84 27.95
CA GLU A 130 68.86 -2.80 28.95
C GLU A 130 69.95 -3.70 28.36
N ARG A 131 69.71 -4.27 27.18
CA ARG A 131 70.73 -5.07 26.47
C ARG A 131 71.98 -4.26 26.14
N ALA A 132 71.84 -3.00 25.72
CA ALA A 132 72.98 -2.13 25.44
C ALA A 132 73.80 -1.87 26.71
N GLN A 133 73.14 -1.67 27.86
CA GLN A 133 73.80 -1.54 29.16
C GLN A 133 74.50 -2.82 29.57
N GLU A 134 73.86 -3.99 29.42
CA GLU A 134 74.48 -5.29 29.68
C GLU A 134 75.73 -5.51 28.83
N ILE A 135 75.65 -5.21 27.52
CA ILE A 135 76.79 -5.29 26.60
C ILE A 135 77.90 -4.33 27.05
N ALA A 136 77.57 -3.09 27.43
CA ALA A 136 78.55 -2.12 27.91
C ALA A 136 79.22 -2.58 29.22
N SER A 137 78.46 -3.14 30.17
CA SER A 137 79.00 -3.71 31.41
C SER A 137 79.87 -4.93 31.16
N ALA A 138 79.45 -5.83 30.27
CA ALA A 138 80.25 -6.99 29.86
C ALA A 138 81.54 -6.57 29.14
N GLY A 139 81.45 -5.57 28.26
CA GLY A 139 82.59 -4.96 27.58
C GLY A 139 83.57 -4.33 28.57
N ASN A 140 83.09 -3.56 29.55
CA ASN A 140 83.92 -2.97 30.59
C ASN A 140 84.59 -4.03 31.48
N LEU A 141 83.88 -5.12 31.81
CA LEU A 141 84.47 -6.26 32.52
C LEU A 141 85.59 -6.93 31.71
N GLN A 142 85.40 -7.12 30.40
CA GLN A 142 86.45 -7.63 29.52
C GLN A 142 87.62 -6.65 29.41
N ILE A 143 87.37 -5.36 29.26
CA ILE A 143 88.41 -4.32 29.23
C ILE A 143 89.22 -4.33 30.54
N ASN A 144 88.55 -4.42 31.69
CA ASN A 144 89.23 -4.49 32.99
C ASN A 144 90.05 -5.78 33.13
N LYS A 145 89.54 -6.92 32.64
CA LYS A 145 90.32 -8.17 32.59
C LYS A 145 91.57 -8.01 31.72
N ILE A 146 91.42 -7.46 30.51
CA ILE A 146 92.53 -7.20 29.60
C ILE A 146 93.53 -6.22 30.23
N GLN A 147 93.08 -5.15 30.89
CA GLN A 147 93.94 -4.19 31.58
C GLN A 147 94.69 -4.85 32.75
N ASN A 148 94.03 -5.70 33.54
CA ASN A 148 94.66 -6.45 34.60
C ASN A 148 95.68 -7.46 34.04
N ASP A 149 95.37 -8.14 32.95
CA ASP A 149 96.28 -9.05 32.27
C ASP A 149 97.49 -8.30 31.71
N ILE A 150 97.29 -7.12 31.10
CA ILE A 150 98.35 -6.23 30.66
C ILE A 150 99.18 -5.75 31.84
N ALA A 151 98.57 -5.37 32.97
CA ALA A 151 99.28 -4.93 34.16
C ALA A 151 100.08 -6.08 34.79
N ASN A 152 99.51 -7.29 34.84
CA ASN A 152 100.19 -8.50 35.29
C ASN A 152 101.35 -8.87 34.38
N GLN A 153 101.17 -8.82 33.05
CA GLN A 153 102.25 -9.00 32.08
C GLN A 153 103.31 -7.90 32.19
N LYS A 154 102.92 -6.65 32.41
CA LYS A 154 103.84 -5.53 32.64
C LYS A 154 104.62 -5.71 33.93
N ASN A 155 103.99 -6.18 35.01
CA ASN A 155 104.65 -6.47 36.27
C ASN A 155 105.58 -7.68 36.16
N GLN A 156 105.19 -8.73 35.42
CA GLN A 156 106.05 -9.87 35.09
C GLN A 156 107.24 -9.43 34.22
N MET A 157 107.02 -8.57 33.24
CA MET A 157 108.08 -7.97 32.43
C MET A 157 108.98 -7.07 33.26
N LEU A 158 108.45 -6.24 34.16
CA LEU A 158 109.23 -5.39 35.06
C LEU A 158 110.01 -6.20 36.08
N THR A 159 109.47 -7.30 36.62
CA THR A 159 110.25 -8.22 37.48
C THR A 159 111.33 -8.91 36.68
N LYS A 160 111.03 -9.36 35.45
CA LYS A 160 112.03 -9.95 34.55
C LYS A 160 113.09 -8.94 34.11
N GLN A 161 112.71 -7.70 33.86
CA GLN A 161 113.59 -6.58 33.51
C GLN A 161 114.41 -6.14 34.72
N ASN A 162 113.84 -6.10 35.94
CA ASN A 162 114.56 -5.80 37.18
C ASN A 162 115.54 -6.92 37.55
N LEU A 163 115.20 -8.19 37.30
CA LEU A 163 116.14 -9.32 37.36
C LEU A 163 117.26 -9.16 36.33
N GLN A 164 116.94 -8.76 35.10
CA GLN A 164 117.93 -8.52 34.05
C GLN A 164 118.79 -7.25 34.27
N THR A 165 118.28 -6.20 34.91
CA THR A 165 119.05 -4.98 35.23
C THR A 165 119.89 -5.14 36.50
N LEU A 166 119.54 -6.05 37.41
CA LEU A 166 120.42 -6.50 38.50
C LEU A 166 121.52 -7.46 38.04
N GLU A 167 121.31 -8.22 36.96
CA GLU A 167 122.31 -9.17 36.45
C GLU A 167 123.22 -8.63 35.33
N ASN A 168 122.94 -7.48 34.71
CA ASN A 168 123.71 -7.01 33.56
C ASN A 168 124.14 -5.53 33.63
N GLY A 169 125.05 -5.23 34.55
CA GLY A 169 126.01 -4.16 34.34
C GLY A 169 127.17 -4.67 33.46
N GLY A 170 127.10 -4.50 32.13
CA GLY A 170 128.32 -4.64 31.30
C GLY A 170 128.26 -5.11 29.84
N ARG A 171 127.12 -5.21 29.14
CA ARG A 171 127.11 -5.58 27.70
C ARG A 171 126.12 -4.77 26.84
N ASN A 172 126.27 -3.45 26.83
CA ASN A 172 125.22 -2.52 26.40
C ASN A 172 125.26 -2.05 24.92
N LYS A 173 125.60 -2.91 23.95
CA LYS A 173 125.50 -2.52 22.52
C LYS A 173 125.04 -3.61 21.57
N THR A 174 125.37 -4.87 21.85
CA THR A 174 124.85 -6.04 21.10
C THR A 174 123.43 -6.41 21.56
N ASP A 175 123.15 -6.36 22.86
CA ASP A 175 121.81 -6.66 23.40
C ASP A 175 120.76 -5.60 23.03
N LEU A 176 121.18 -4.35 22.83
CA LEU A 176 120.29 -3.24 22.43
C LEU A 176 119.80 -3.39 20.98
N ASN A 177 120.67 -3.91 20.09
CA ASN A 177 120.28 -4.27 18.73
C ASN A 177 119.41 -5.52 18.68
N GLN A 178 119.65 -6.49 19.57
CA GLN A 178 118.85 -7.70 19.66
C GLN A 178 117.46 -7.42 20.24
N THR A 179 117.37 -6.64 21.33
CA THR A 179 116.09 -6.17 21.87
C THR A 179 115.33 -5.25 20.92
N SER A 180 116.02 -4.42 20.12
CA SER A 180 115.38 -3.62 19.07
C SER A 180 114.79 -4.49 17.97
N ARG A 181 115.51 -5.54 17.52
CA ARG A 181 114.98 -6.52 16.56
C ARG A 181 113.80 -7.30 17.14
N ASP A 182 113.92 -7.81 18.36
CA ASP A 182 112.86 -8.53 19.07
C ASP A 182 111.62 -7.64 19.25
N PHE A 183 111.81 -6.35 19.52
CA PHE A 183 110.72 -5.38 19.63
C PHE A 183 110.02 -5.16 18.29
N VAL A 184 110.77 -5.00 17.19
CA VAL A 184 110.19 -4.83 15.85
C VAL A 184 109.45 -6.10 15.43
N GLU A 185 110.01 -7.28 15.66
CA GLU A 185 109.35 -8.56 15.36
C GLU A 185 108.08 -8.74 16.18
N LYS A 186 108.14 -8.46 17.49
CA LYS A 186 106.97 -8.54 18.36
C LYS A 186 105.90 -7.51 18.01
N ARG A 187 106.29 -6.28 17.64
CA ARG A 187 105.37 -5.26 17.14
C ARG A 187 104.70 -5.71 15.85
N ASN A 188 105.45 -6.25 14.90
CA ASN A 188 104.90 -6.73 13.64
C ASN A 188 103.99 -7.94 13.85
N PHE A 189 104.35 -8.85 14.76
CA PHE A 189 103.50 -9.98 15.16
C PHE A 189 102.18 -9.50 15.78
N VAL A 190 102.24 -8.59 16.75
CA VAL A 190 101.04 -8.01 17.39
C VAL A 190 100.19 -7.24 16.38
N SER A 191 100.81 -6.49 15.46
CA SER A 191 100.10 -5.80 14.38
C SER A 191 99.36 -6.78 13.47
N LYS A 192 100.00 -7.90 13.12
CA LYS A 192 99.39 -8.96 12.29
C LYS A 192 98.26 -9.69 13.02
N GLU A 193 98.42 -9.99 14.30
CA GLU A 193 97.37 -10.55 15.14
C GLU A 193 96.16 -9.60 15.25
N TYR A 194 96.44 -8.30 15.43
CA TYR A 194 95.39 -7.27 15.47
C TYR A 194 94.65 -7.16 14.13
N GLU A 195 95.36 -7.14 13.00
CA GLU A 195 94.75 -7.16 11.67
C GLU A 195 93.90 -8.43 11.43
N ASN A 196 94.38 -9.59 11.86
CA ASN A 196 93.64 -10.84 11.76
C ASN A 196 92.38 -10.80 12.64
N HIS A 197 92.47 -10.22 13.84
CA HIS A 197 91.33 -10.04 14.72
C HIS A 197 90.30 -9.07 14.15
N LEU A 198 90.73 -7.94 13.56
CA LEU A 198 89.84 -7.02 12.85
C LEU A 198 89.12 -7.72 11.70
N LYS A 199 89.84 -8.47 10.85
CA LYS A 199 89.25 -9.25 9.76
C LYS A 199 88.24 -10.29 10.27
N PHE A 200 88.54 -10.92 11.41
CA PHE A 200 87.62 -11.86 12.05
C PHE A 200 86.33 -11.17 12.53
N ILE A 201 86.45 -10.00 13.19
CA ILE A 201 85.31 -9.19 13.61
C ILE A 201 84.47 -8.75 12.40
N GLU A 202 85.11 -8.21 11.36
CA GLU A 202 84.42 -7.78 10.13
C GLU A 202 83.67 -8.93 9.47
N LYS A 203 84.31 -10.10 9.36
CA LYS A 203 83.67 -11.30 8.82
C LYS A 203 82.49 -11.73 9.68
N SER A 204 82.66 -11.78 11.00
CA SER A 204 81.58 -12.14 11.93
C SER A 204 80.41 -11.18 11.88
N GLN A 205 80.66 -9.87 11.75
CA GLN A 205 79.61 -8.86 11.60
C GLN A 205 78.88 -9.00 10.26
N LYS A 206 79.61 -9.24 9.17
CA LYS A 206 79.03 -9.49 7.86
C LYS A 206 78.15 -10.74 7.86
N ASP A 207 78.64 -11.83 8.44
CA ASP A 207 77.88 -13.07 8.56
C ASP A 207 76.61 -12.87 9.41
N HIS A 208 76.69 -12.08 10.49
CA HIS A 208 75.53 -11.72 11.32
C HIS A 208 74.51 -10.87 10.56
N LEU A 209 74.95 -9.85 9.82
CA LEU A 209 74.07 -9.03 8.99
C LEU A 209 73.35 -9.87 7.93
N MET A 210 74.06 -10.79 7.26
CA MET A 210 73.44 -11.69 6.29
C MET A 210 72.40 -12.62 6.92
N ASP A 211 72.64 -13.12 8.14
CA ASP A 211 71.65 -13.93 8.87
C ASP A 211 70.41 -13.12 9.26
N VAL A 212 70.61 -11.90 9.74
CA VAL A 212 69.51 -10.96 10.06
C VAL A 212 68.68 -10.64 8.81
N ASP A 213 69.32 -10.30 7.69
CA ASP A 213 68.65 -10.04 6.42
C ASP A 213 67.85 -11.25 5.93
N ARG A 214 68.44 -12.45 6.03
CA ARG A 214 67.76 -13.70 5.67
C ARG A 214 66.52 -13.93 6.54
N LYS A 215 66.62 -13.71 7.86
CA LYS A 215 65.48 -13.81 8.79
C LYS A 215 64.39 -12.80 8.45
N HIS A 216 64.76 -11.54 8.18
CA HIS A 216 63.81 -10.52 7.74
C HIS A 216 63.09 -10.90 6.45
N LEU A 217 63.80 -11.47 5.47
CA LEU A 217 63.21 -11.93 4.22
C LEU A 217 62.19 -13.05 4.45
N VAL A 218 62.50 -14.02 5.32
CA VAL A 218 61.57 -15.10 5.68
C VAL A 218 60.32 -14.55 6.36
N VAL A 219 60.47 -13.65 7.33
CA VAL A 219 59.33 -13.01 8.02
C VAL A 219 58.47 -12.23 7.04
N LYS A 220 59.08 -11.45 6.14
CA LYS A 220 58.37 -10.70 5.09
C LYS A 220 57.59 -11.64 4.17
N GLN A 221 58.19 -12.75 3.76
CA GLN A 221 57.52 -13.74 2.90
C GLN A 221 56.36 -14.42 3.63
N GLN A 222 56.53 -14.77 4.91
CA GLN A 222 55.45 -15.33 5.72
C GLN A 222 54.30 -14.34 5.85
N GLN A 223 54.58 -13.06 6.11
CA GLN A 223 53.55 -12.02 6.19
C GLN A 223 52.80 -11.85 4.87
N LEU A 224 53.50 -11.87 3.72
CA LEU A 224 52.86 -11.84 2.41
C LEU A 224 51.93 -13.04 2.19
N ASN A 225 52.38 -14.25 2.56
CA ASN A 225 51.57 -15.45 2.43
C ASN A 225 50.33 -15.39 3.34
N THR A 226 50.47 -14.94 4.58
CA THR A 226 49.34 -14.75 5.52
C THR A 226 48.34 -13.75 4.96
N ASN A 227 48.81 -12.58 4.49
CA ASN A 227 47.94 -11.56 3.90
C ASN A 227 47.20 -12.10 2.67
N GLN A 228 47.87 -12.90 1.83
CA GLN A 228 47.23 -13.50 0.66
C GLN A 228 46.15 -14.53 1.05
N GLN A 229 46.38 -15.32 2.09
CA GLN A 229 45.37 -16.23 2.63
C GLN A 229 44.18 -15.48 3.24
N GLU A 230 44.42 -14.39 3.96
CA GLU A 230 43.37 -13.53 4.49
C GLU A 230 42.51 -12.94 3.37
N LEU A 231 43.13 -12.42 2.31
CA LEU A 231 42.43 -11.92 1.13
C LEU A 231 41.55 -12.99 0.48
N GLN A 232 42.08 -14.20 0.28
CA GLN A 232 41.30 -15.32 -0.26
C GLN A 232 40.12 -15.70 0.65
N ASN A 233 40.31 -15.66 1.97
CA ASN A 233 39.26 -15.95 2.93
C ASN A 233 38.18 -14.86 2.92
N ILE A 234 38.56 -13.60 2.79
CA ILE A 234 37.63 -12.47 2.65
C ILE A 234 36.83 -12.63 1.36
N GLU A 235 37.49 -12.95 0.24
CA GLU A 235 36.83 -13.15 -1.06
C GLU A 235 35.82 -14.30 -0.99
N LYS A 236 36.20 -15.45 -0.42
CA LYS A 236 35.29 -16.58 -0.20
C LYS A 236 34.09 -16.21 0.67
N LYS A 237 34.31 -15.47 1.76
CA LYS A 237 33.23 -14.98 2.62
C LYS A 237 32.29 -14.06 1.85
N TYR A 238 32.84 -13.15 1.04
CA TYR A 238 32.04 -12.23 0.23
C TYR A 238 31.21 -12.98 -0.81
N GLN A 239 31.80 -13.94 -1.52
CA GLN A 239 31.09 -14.81 -2.47
C GLN A 239 29.96 -15.60 -1.79
N GLN A 240 30.20 -16.11 -0.58
CA GLN A 240 29.17 -16.81 0.19
C GLN A 240 28.02 -15.86 0.59
N VAL A 241 28.33 -14.64 1.05
CA VAL A 241 27.32 -13.62 1.35
C VAL A 241 26.50 -13.27 0.11
N LEU A 242 27.15 -13.10 -1.06
CA LEU A 242 26.45 -12.85 -2.32
C LEU A 242 25.52 -14.01 -2.70
N LYS A 243 25.96 -15.25 -2.52
CA LYS A 243 25.14 -16.44 -2.77
C LYS A 243 23.95 -16.50 -1.80
N ASP A 244 24.17 -16.26 -0.52
CA ASP A 244 23.12 -16.31 0.50
C ASP A 244 22.10 -15.18 0.32
N THR A 245 22.55 -13.98 -0.02
CA THR A 245 21.66 -12.86 -0.37
C THR A 245 20.85 -13.16 -1.62
N HIS A 246 21.47 -13.67 -2.69
CA HIS A 246 20.76 -14.09 -3.89
C HIS A 246 19.69 -15.14 -3.58
N ASN A 247 20.02 -16.17 -2.79
CA ASN A 247 19.07 -17.21 -2.38
C ASN A 247 17.91 -16.63 -1.55
N ARG A 248 18.20 -15.70 -0.63
CA ARG A 248 17.15 -15.00 0.15
C ARG A 248 16.21 -14.21 -0.75
N TYR A 249 16.74 -13.50 -1.75
CA TYR A 249 15.92 -12.78 -2.72
C TYR A 249 15.08 -13.73 -3.59
N ALA A 250 15.68 -14.81 -4.11
CA ALA A 250 14.98 -15.80 -4.90
C ALA A 250 13.82 -16.45 -4.10
N ASN A 251 14.07 -16.82 -2.85
CA ASN A 251 13.04 -17.36 -1.96
C ASN A 251 11.94 -16.34 -1.66
N LYS A 252 12.31 -15.07 -1.41
CA LYS A 252 11.34 -13.99 -1.17
C LYS A 252 10.45 -13.74 -2.39
N ILE A 253 11.03 -13.71 -3.58
CA ILE A 253 10.28 -13.55 -4.84
C ILE A 253 9.36 -14.75 -5.07
N SER A 254 9.84 -15.98 -4.84
CA SER A 254 9.03 -17.18 -4.96
C SER A 254 7.84 -17.16 -4.00
N GLN A 255 8.06 -16.78 -2.74
CA GLN A 255 6.99 -16.65 -1.75
C GLN A 255 5.99 -15.56 -2.13
N MET A 256 6.48 -14.38 -2.53
CA MET A 256 5.63 -13.27 -2.98
C MET A 256 4.74 -13.68 -4.16
N ASN A 257 5.28 -14.46 -5.11
CA ASN A 257 4.50 -14.97 -6.23
C ASN A 257 3.40 -15.96 -5.79
N LYS A 258 3.69 -16.83 -4.81
CA LYS A 258 2.66 -17.72 -4.23
C LYS A 258 1.58 -16.93 -3.52
N ASP A 259 1.96 -15.93 -2.71
CA ASP A 259 1.02 -15.10 -1.98
C ASP A 259 0.13 -14.28 -2.95
N ASN A 260 0.74 -13.70 -3.99
CA ASN A 260 0.01 -13.00 -5.05
C ASN A 260 -0.97 -13.93 -5.78
N GLN A 261 -0.58 -15.17 -6.07
CA GLN A 261 -1.47 -16.15 -6.70
C GLN A 261 -2.68 -16.47 -5.81
N VAL A 262 -2.49 -16.59 -4.49
CA VAL A 262 -3.59 -16.80 -3.54
C VAL A 262 -4.56 -15.61 -3.56
N VAL A 263 -4.04 -14.38 -3.55
CA VAL A 263 -4.88 -13.17 -3.63
C VAL A 263 -5.66 -13.14 -4.95
N LEU A 264 -5.01 -13.43 -6.08
CA LEU A 264 -5.67 -13.47 -7.39
C LEU A 264 -6.79 -14.51 -7.43
N ASN A 265 -6.54 -15.71 -6.89
CA ASN A 265 -7.56 -16.76 -6.81
C ASN A 265 -8.75 -16.32 -5.94
N ASN A 266 -8.50 -15.69 -4.78
CA ASN A 266 -9.56 -15.17 -3.92
C ASN A 266 -10.39 -14.09 -4.62
N VAL A 267 -9.74 -13.18 -5.35
CA VAL A 267 -10.41 -12.14 -6.13
C VAL A 267 -11.26 -12.76 -7.23
N GLN A 268 -10.72 -13.75 -7.95
CA GLN A 268 -11.45 -14.50 -8.98
C GLN A 268 -12.68 -15.22 -8.40
N ASP A 269 -12.54 -15.84 -7.23
CA ASP A 269 -13.65 -16.52 -6.55
C ASP A 269 -14.76 -15.55 -6.14
N VAL A 270 -14.39 -14.38 -5.61
CA VAL A 270 -15.35 -13.32 -5.25
C VAL A 270 -16.08 -12.82 -6.50
N PHE A 271 -15.37 -12.52 -7.58
CA PHE A 271 -16.00 -12.09 -8.83
C PHE A 271 -16.89 -13.18 -9.44
N THR A 272 -16.46 -14.43 -9.41
CA THR A 272 -17.26 -15.57 -9.92
C THR A 272 -18.55 -15.71 -9.12
N LYS A 273 -18.50 -15.59 -7.78
CA LYS A 273 -19.69 -15.58 -6.92
C LYS A 273 -20.61 -14.41 -7.23
N GLN A 274 -20.07 -13.20 -7.39
CA GLN A 274 -20.87 -12.02 -7.73
C GLN A 274 -21.54 -12.14 -9.10
N ILE A 275 -20.82 -12.64 -10.12
CA ILE A 275 -21.36 -12.87 -11.46
C ILE A 275 -22.49 -13.90 -11.42
N ASN A 276 -22.30 -15.02 -10.70
CA ASN A 276 -23.32 -16.04 -10.56
C ASN A 276 -24.56 -15.50 -9.83
N GLN A 277 -24.36 -14.72 -8.75
CA GLN A 277 -25.45 -14.08 -8.03
C GLN A 277 -26.22 -13.09 -8.90
N MET A 278 -25.53 -12.25 -9.69
CA MET A 278 -26.18 -11.34 -10.64
C MET A 278 -26.95 -12.10 -11.72
N LYS A 279 -26.41 -13.22 -12.20
CA LYS A 279 -27.07 -14.08 -13.18
C LYS A 279 -28.36 -14.69 -12.62
N GLU A 280 -28.31 -15.22 -11.41
CA GLU A 280 -29.49 -15.75 -10.70
C GLU A 280 -30.54 -14.66 -10.50
N GLN A 281 -30.16 -13.48 -10.00
CA GLN A 281 -31.07 -12.34 -9.83
C GLN A 281 -31.74 -11.91 -11.15
N GLN A 282 -31.00 -11.93 -12.27
CA GLN A 282 -31.58 -11.62 -13.58
C GLN A 282 -32.51 -12.72 -14.10
N ILE A 283 -32.22 -13.99 -13.82
CA ILE A 283 -33.10 -15.11 -14.18
C ILE A 283 -34.42 -14.98 -13.40
N ASP A 284 -34.35 -14.73 -12.10
CA ASP A 284 -35.52 -14.55 -11.25
C ASP A 284 -36.37 -13.35 -11.69
N ALA A 285 -35.73 -12.20 -11.95
CA ALA A 285 -36.42 -11.01 -12.45
C ALA A 285 -37.09 -11.28 -13.81
N LYS A 286 -36.43 -12.01 -14.71
CA LYS A 286 -37.02 -12.39 -16.01
C LYS A 286 -38.17 -13.38 -15.86
N ALA A 287 -38.08 -14.34 -14.92
CA ALA A 287 -39.17 -15.27 -14.66
C ALA A 287 -40.43 -14.52 -14.21
N VAL A 288 -40.30 -13.58 -13.25
CA VAL A 288 -41.43 -12.74 -12.79
C VAL A 288 -42.02 -11.90 -13.91
N ILE A 289 -41.19 -11.28 -14.76
CA ILE A 289 -41.66 -10.52 -15.92
C ILE A 289 -42.38 -11.43 -16.92
N ASN A 290 -41.84 -12.63 -17.17
CA ASN A 290 -42.42 -13.59 -18.10
C ASN A 290 -43.78 -14.11 -17.60
N ASP A 291 -43.89 -14.48 -16.33
CA ASP A 291 -45.15 -14.95 -15.72
C ASP A 291 -46.24 -13.87 -15.81
N ARG A 292 -45.89 -12.60 -15.54
CA ARG A 292 -46.82 -11.47 -15.72
C ARG A 292 -47.15 -11.18 -17.18
N SER A 293 -46.20 -11.37 -18.09
CA SER A 293 -46.44 -11.19 -19.51
C SER A 293 -47.36 -12.27 -20.08
N LEU A 294 -47.44 -13.45 -19.46
CA LEU A 294 -48.34 -14.53 -19.88
C LEU A 294 -49.77 -14.35 -19.35
N ASP A 295 -49.96 -13.55 -18.31
CA ASP A 295 -51.29 -13.29 -17.75
C ASP A 295 -52.09 -12.32 -18.66
N PRO A 296 -53.20 -12.79 -19.27
CA PRO A 296 -54.04 -11.98 -20.14
C PRO A 296 -54.54 -10.70 -19.48
N PHE A 297 -54.71 -10.67 -18.15
CA PHE A 297 -55.21 -9.51 -17.43
C PHE A 297 -54.24 -8.31 -17.53
N TYR A 298 -52.93 -8.56 -17.46
CA TYR A 298 -51.90 -7.52 -17.59
C TYR A 298 -51.65 -7.08 -19.04
N GLN A 299 -52.13 -7.85 -20.03
CA GLN A 299 -52.11 -7.48 -21.45
C GLN A 299 -53.33 -6.66 -21.89
N MET A 300 -54.45 -6.71 -21.15
CA MET A 300 -55.69 -6.05 -21.55
C MET A 300 -55.64 -4.52 -21.31
N LEU A 301 -55.79 -3.76 -22.41
CA LEU A 301 -55.99 -2.30 -22.44
C LEU A 301 -57.39 -1.87 -21.97
N ASP A 302 -58.38 -2.74 -22.11
CA ASP A 302 -59.79 -2.46 -21.77
C ASP A 302 -60.41 -3.69 -21.09
N ILE A 303 -61.13 -3.47 -19.98
CA ILE A 303 -61.69 -4.52 -19.11
C ILE A 303 -63.17 -4.82 -19.49
N GLY A 304 -63.76 -4.02 -20.39
CA GLY A 304 -65.05 -4.31 -21.06
C GLY A 304 -66.21 -4.75 -20.13
N PRO A 305 -66.54 -3.99 -19.08
CA PRO A 305 -67.59 -4.34 -18.13
C PRO A 305 -68.96 -4.42 -18.84
N GLN A 306 -69.77 -5.38 -18.44
CA GLN A 306 -71.12 -5.57 -18.98
C GLN A 306 -72.13 -4.97 -18.01
N ILE A 307 -73.08 -4.19 -18.53
CA ILE A 307 -74.15 -3.57 -17.75
C ILE A 307 -75.48 -4.14 -18.21
N GLU A 308 -76.20 -4.77 -17.29
CA GLU A 308 -77.54 -5.31 -17.50
C GLU A 308 -78.55 -4.57 -16.63
N ASP A 309 -79.70 -4.23 -17.19
CA ASP A 309 -80.80 -3.59 -16.48
C ASP A 309 -81.81 -4.65 -16.01
N LEU A 310 -81.93 -4.86 -14.69
CA LEU A 310 -82.89 -5.79 -14.08
C LEU A 310 -84.20 -5.11 -13.66
N GLY A 311 -84.48 -3.93 -14.20
CA GLY A 311 -85.68 -3.14 -13.94
C GLY A 311 -85.57 -2.32 -12.65
N LYS A 312 -85.37 -2.97 -11.50
CA LYS A 312 -85.24 -2.30 -10.18
C LYS A 312 -83.79 -1.95 -9.80
N GLU A 313 -82.83 -2.65 -10.40
CA GLU A 313 -81.39 -2.51 -10.14
C GLU A 313 -80.61 -2.69 -11.44
N TYR A 314 -79.44 -2.05 -11.52
CA TYR A 314 -78.45 -2.34 -12.57
C TYR A 314 -77.46 -3.38 -12.04
N LEU A 315 -77.16 -4.40 -12.86
CA LEU A 315 -76.13 -5.39 -12.61
C LEU A 315 -74.92 -5.09 -13.50
N ILE A 316 -73.78 -4.80 -12.87
CA ILE A 316 -72.53 -4.52 -13.55
C ILE A 316 -71.59 -5.69 -13.29
N SER A 317 -71.19 -6.41 -14.34
CA SER A 317 -70.28 -7.55 -14.24
C SER A 317 -68.94 -7.25 -14.91
N VAL A 318 -67.86 -7.62 -14.21
CA VAL A 318 -66.48 -7.36 -14.64
C VAL A 318 -65.65 -8.61 -14.42
N LYS A 319 -64.93 -9.07 -15.46
CA LYS A 319 -64.02 -10.21 -15.34
C LYS A 319 -62.70 -9.75 -14.71
N VAL A 320 -62.43 -10.20 -13.49
CA VAL A 320 -61.26 -9.80 -12.70
C VAL A 320 -60.75 -11.01 -11.91
N PRO A 321 -59.43 -11.31 -11.95
CA PRO A 321 -58.87 -12.40 -11.17
C PRO A 321 -58.94 -12.09 -9.66
N GLU A 322 -58.94 -13.14 -8.84
CA GLU A 322 -59.27 -13.02 -7.41
C GLU A 322 -58.32 -12.07 -6.65
N HIS A 323 -57.04 -12.07 -7.01
CA HIS A 323 -56.02 -11.25 -6.37
C HIS A 323 -56.13 -9.74 -6.69
N GLU A 324 -56.92 -9.36 -7.70
CA GLU A 324 -57.13 -7.95 -8.12
C GLU A 324 -58.52 -7.42 -7.75
N LYS A 325 -59.38 -8.24 -7.12
CA LYS A 325 -60.78 -7.86 -6.80
C LYS A 325 -60.89 -6.63 -5.89
N GLU A 326 -59.90 -6.41 -5.03
CA GLU A 326 -59.83 -5.24 -4.13
C GLU A 326 -59.45 -3.95 -4.86
N GLY A 327 -58.81 -4.05 -6.03
CA GLY A 327 -58.41 -2.91 -6.84
C GLY A 327 -59.56 -2.32 -7.67
N VAL A 328 -60.76 -2.91 -7.63
CA VAL A 328 -61.91 -2.48 -8.43
C VAL A 328 -62.95 -1.83 -7.54
N LEU A 329 -63.22 -0.56 -7.80
CA LEU A 329 -64.20 0.24 -7.07
C LEU A 329 -65.25 0.78 -8.03
N LEU A 330 -66.53 0.59 -7.68
CA LEU A 330 -67.66 1.15 -8.40
C LEU A 330 -68.28 2.28 -7.58
N THR A 331 -68.34 3.47 -8.18
CA THR A 331 -68.94 4.67 -7.60
C THR A 331 -70.11 5.12 -8.47
N PRO A 332 -71.35 4.91 -8.03
CA PRO A 332 -72.52 5.47 -8.73
C PRO A 332 -72.65 6.97 -8.40
N SER A 333 -73.10 7.76 -9.37
CA SER A 333 -73.34 9.20 -9.21
C SER A 333 -74.46 9.64 -10.16
N GLU A 334 -75.63 9.93 -9.61
CA GLU A 334 -76.83 10.32 -10.39
C GLU A 334 -77.15 9.32 -11.51
N ARG A 335 -76.94 9.71 -12.78
CA ARG A 335 -77.13 8.90 -13.99
C ARG A 335 -75.83 8.34 -14.54
N LYS A 336 -74.79 8.27 -13.72
CA LYS A 336 -73.45 7.83 -14.12
C LYS A 336 -72.95 6.73 -13.20
N ILE A 337 -72.34 5.72 -13.79
CA ILE A 337 -71.64 4.65 -13.09
C ILE A 337 -70.17 4.80 -13.43
N ARG A 338 -69.34 5.00 -12.41
CA ARG A 338 -67.90 5.10 -12.56
C ARG A 338 -67.25 3.86 -11.99
N ILE A 339 -66.49 3.14 -12.80
CA ILE A 339 -65.68 2.01 -12.37
C ILE A 339 -64.23 2.45 -12.43
N SER A 340 -63.55 2.44 -11.29
CA SER A 340 -62.11 2.68 -11.19
C SER A 340 -61.38 1.37 -10.92
N PHE A 341 -60.37 1.11 -11.73
CA PHE A 341 -59.47 -0.02 -11.61
C PHE A 341 -58.10 0.50 -11.21
N THR A 342 -57.60 0.08 -10.05
CA THR A 342 -56.24 0.38 -9.59
C THR A 342 -55.43 -0.89 -9.60
N ARG A 343 -54.55 -1.02 -10.60
CA ARG A 343 -53.56 -2.09 -10.68
C ARG A 343 -52.30 -1.67 -9.94
N ARG A 344 -51.80 -2.50 -9.03
CA ARG A 344 -50.55 -2.24 -8.30
C ARG A 344 -49.46 -3.18 -8.81
N PHE A 345 -48.46 -2.61 -9.46
CA PHE A 345 -47.22 -3.28 -9.82
C PHE A 345 -46.26 -3.13 -8.66
N GLU A 346 -46.27 -4.09 -7.74
CA GLU A 346 -45.22 -4.22 -6.73
C GLU A 346 -44.13 -5.15 -7.24
N ASP A 347 -42.96 -4.58 -7.54
CA ASP A 347 -41.73 -5.32 -7.79
C ASP A 347 -40.85 -5.26 -6.55
N ARG A 348 -40.58 -6.44 -5.98
CA ARG A 348 -39.60 -6.59 -4.92
C ARG A 348 -38.34 -7.19 -5.53
N LEU A 349 -37.34 -6.36 -5.74
CA LEU A 349 -36.02 -6.80 -6.16
C LEU A 349 -35.16 -7.03 -4.91
N PRO A 350 -34.80 -8.28 -4.57
CA PRO A 350 -33.88 -8.54 -3.47
C PRO A 350 -32.50 -7.96 -3.81
N THR A 351 -31.93 -7.20 -2.87
CA THR A 351 -30.58 -6.64 -2.97
C THR A 351 -29.72 -7.16 -1.82
N PRO A 352 -28.38 -7.16 -1.93
CA PRO A 352 -27.49 -7.63 -0.85
C PRO A 352 -27.67 -6.90 0.49
N GLN A 353 -28.28 -5.71 0.49
CA GLN A 353 -28.51 -4.86 1.66
C GLN A 353 -30.00 -4.77 2.07
N GLY A 354 -30.91 -5.49 1.38
CA GLY A 354 -32.35 -5.43 1.66
C GLY A 354 -33.23 -5.76 0.46
N PHE A 355 -34.30 -4.99 0.25
CA PHE A 355 -35.18 -5.12 -0.92
C PHE A 355 -35.44 -3.74 -1.51
N ASN A 356 -35.20 -3.58 -2.80
CA ASN A 356 -35.69 -2.42 -3.54
C ASN A 356 -37.13 -2.70 -3.96
N LYS A 357 -38.06 -1.88 -3.45
CA LYS A 357 -39.47 -1.90 -3.84
C LYS A 357 -39.70 -0.87 -4.93
N SER A 358 -39.99 -1.33 -6.14
CA SER A 358 -40.57 -0.49 -7.19
C SER A 358 -42.08 -0.67 -7.11
N ALA A 359 -42.81 0.39 -6.77
CA ALA A 359 -44.26 0.41 -6.79
C ALA A 359 -44.72 1.35 -7.91
N ARG A 360 -45.32 0.79 -8.95
CA ARG A 360 -46.04 1.56 -9.96
C ARG A 360 -47.51 1.24 -9.83
N SER A 361 -48.37 2.24 -9.82
CA SER A 361 -49.82 2.04 -9.90
C SER A 361 -50.32 2.52 -11.25
N GLU A 362 -51.22 1.75 -11.85
CA GLU A 362 -51.96 2.18 -13.03
C GLU A 362 -53.44 2.27 -12.66
N ASN A 363 -54.01 3.44 -12.92
CA ASN A 363 -55.42 3.70 -12.66
C ASN A 363 -56.14 3.82 -14.00
N SER A 364 -57.12 2.94 -14.23
CA SER A 364 -58.04 3.04 -15.35
C SER A 364 -59.41 3.44 -14.84
N LEU A 365 -60.06 4.36 -15.57
CA LEU A 365 -61.38 4.89 -15.22
C LEU A 365 -62.32 4.66 -16.39
N GLN A 366 -63.45 4.01 -16.10
CA GLN A 366 -64.53 3.84 -17.07
C GLN A 366 -65.81 4.46 -16.52
N GLU A 367 -66.43 5.33 -17.32
CA GLU A 367 -67.67 6.01 -16.95
C GLU A 367 -68.78 5.63 -17.93
N PHE A 368 -69.88 5.14 -17.38
CA PHE A 368 -71.08 4.74 -18.13
C PHE A 368 -72.23 5.66 -17.76
N THR A 369 -73.00 6.07 -18.76
CA THR A 369 -74.23 6.85 -18.52
C THR A 369 -75.44 5.91 -18.59
N VAL A 370 -76.28 5.95 -17.57
CA VAL A 370 -77.51 5.16 -17.45
C VAL A 370 -78.75 6.05 -17.53
N GLN A 371 -79.91 5.48 -17.81
CA GLN A 371 -81.14 6.26 -18.00
C GLN A 371 -81.74 6.75 -16.67
N ASP A 372 -81.64 5.92 -15.63
CA ASP A 372 -82.28 6.17 -14.33
C ASP A 372 -81.33 6.80 -13.32
N ILE A 373 -81.91 7.40 -12.28
CA ILE A 373 -81.16 7.93 -11.15
C ILE A 373 -80.83 6.77 -10.19
N LEU A 374 -79.56 6.66 -9.84
CA LEU A 374 -79.05 5.58 -8.99
C LEU A 374 -79.07 5.97 -7.50
N ASP A 375 -79.28 4.99 -6.64
CA ASP A 375 -79.12 5.12 -5.19
C ASP A 375 -77.67 4.79 -4.79
N THR A 376 -76.93 5.79 -4.32
CA THR A 376 -75.52 5.65 -3.95
C THR A 376 -75.30 4.86 -2.67
N THR A 377 -76.35 4.67 -1.86
CA THR A 377 -76.26 3.98 -0.57
C THR A 377 -76.46 2.48 -0.68
N LYS A 378 -77.04 2.02 -1.80
CA LYS A 378 -77.41 0.61 -2.03
C LYS A 378 -76.61 0.00 -3.16
N VAL A 379 -75.30 -0.12 -2.93
CA VAL A 379 -74.40 -0.88 -3.78
C VAL A 379 -74.03 -2.17 -3.07
N THR A 380 -74.30 -3.31 -3.67
CA THR A 380 -73.84 -4.61 -3.17
C THR A 380 -72.83 -5.22 -4.14
N GLN A 381 -71.76 -5.77 -3.59
CA GLN A 381 -70.66 -6.37 -4.35
C GLN A 381 -70.62 -7.87 -4.05
N THR A 382 -70.52 -8.68 -5.11
CA THR A 382 -70.39 -10.13 -5.01
C THR A 382 -69.32 -10.60 -5.99
N TYR A 383 -68.55 -11.61 -5.61
CA TYR A 383 -67.48 -12.16 -6.44
C TYR A 383 -67.69 -13.66 -6.59
N HIS A 384 -67.76 -14.14 -7.83
CA HIS A 384 -67.92 -15.56 -8.14
C HIS A 384 -67.20 -15.90 -9.44
N ASP A 385 -66.38 -16.96 -9.44
CA ASP A 385 -65.74 -17.56 -10.62
C ASP A 385 -65.03 -16.58 -11.55
N GLY A 386 -64.23 -15.66 -10.99
CA GLY A 386 -63.49 -14.68 -11.81
C GLY A 386 -64.33 -13.50 -12.28
N VAL A 387 -65.58 -13.38 -11.83
CA VAL A 387 -66.48 -12.28 -12.17
C VAL A 387 -66.87 -11.51 -10.92
N LEU A 388 -66.55 -10.21 -10.93
CA LEU A 388 -66.97 -9.25 -9.94
C LEU A 388 -68.28 -8.61 -10.37
N MET A 389 -69.33 -8.76 -9.57
CA MET A 389 -70.66 -8.26 -9.84
C MET A 389 -71.04 -7.19 -8.84
N PHE A 390 -71.46 -6.03 -9.34
CA PHE A 390 -72.03 -4.96 -8.55
C PHE A 390 -73.51 -4.81 -8.87
N LYS A 391 -74.35 -4.77 -7.83
CA LYS A 391 -75.76 -4.42 -7.96
C LYS A 391 -75.99 -3.03 -7.42
N VAL A 392 -76.57 -2.16 -8.24
CA VAL A 392 -76.86 -0.76 -7.90
C VAL A 392 -78.36 -0.52 -8.02
N ALA A 393 -79.01 -0.20 -6.90
CA ALA A 393 -80.44 0.07 -6.90
C ALA A 393 -80.79 1.38 -7.63
N LYS A 394 -81.95 1.41 -8.29
CA LYS A 394 -82.53 2.64 -8.86
C LYS A 394 -83.33 3.38 -7.78
N LYS A 395 -83.40 4.71 -7.91
CA LYS A 395 -84.11 5.59 -6.97
C LYS A 395 -85.58 5.75 -7.29
#